data_AF-A0A523YW23-F1
#
_entry.id   AF-A0A523YW23-F1
#
_cell.length_a   1.000
_cell.length_b   1.000
_cell.length_c   1.000
_cell.angle_alpha   90.00
_cell.angle_beta   90.00
_cell.angle_gamma   90.00
#
_symmetry.space_group_name_H-M   'P 1'
#
loop_
_entity.id
_entity.type
_entity.pdbx_description
1 polymer ?
#
loop_
_entity_poly.entity_id
_entity_poly.type
_entity_poly.pdbx_seq_one_letter_code
_entity_poly.pdbx_strand_id
1 'polypeptide(L)'
;MEITGRIVRQISLISMLVLIAPMILFPDRLGTGLVRASLINVVYELVYYSAVIFFFYRRASFLKIAQIAGLCLVYRLALGTVFGLLIAAMYSMNLTISLTLGLASYLPAILLHIAVTPFILKPIAVQLVPYTKRKRQPVEEPAPHEVPEHGQTAAAVSAEQAIIRPTPMPVTEPEVHLSRESRVGSPSGPEHAEANGFDRAVRYIGEDGSVQLAVVVDDEGLLLGQFRRGEMEADDWAPFSLLFCEANRDALQRAGWGSPEKIDLLIKDTRIVVAREDSWCLMVVAQRHANDFLNIRINQGLEIIRKYIARRYGQKLSVNAEKMYVSST
;
A
#
# COMPACT_ATOMS: atom_id res chain seq x y z
N MET A 1 -19.79 -14.96 -3.29
CA MET A 1 -19.11 -13.64 -3.27
C MET A 1 -19.87 -12.77 -2.30
N GLU A 2 -19.29 -12.47 -1.14
CA GLU A 2 -19.93 -11.55 -0.19
C GLU A 2 -19.68 -10.12 -0.65
N ILE A 3 -20.68 -9.51 -1.29
CA ILE A 3 -20.60 -8.10 -1.64
C ILE A 3 -20.69 -7.32 -0.33
N THR A 4 -19.59 -6.70 0.09
CA THR A 4 -19.55 -5.88 1.31
C THR A 4 -20.61 -4.78 1.22
N GLY A 5 -21.41 -4.58 2.28
CA GLY A 5 -22.47 -3.57 2.30
C GLY A 5 -21.98 -2.14 1.96
N ARG A 6 -20.70 -1.85 2.23
CA ARG A 6 -20.03 -0.60 1.82
C ARG A 6 -20.02 -0.41 0.30
N ILE A 7 -19.74 -1.47 -0.46
CA ILE A 7 -19.68 -1.42 -1.94
C ILE A 7 -21.09 -1.18 -2.50
N VAL A 8 -22.09 -1.89 -1.99
CA VAL A 8 -23.50 -1.70 -2.40
C VAL A 8 -23.94 -0.26 -2.15
N ARG A 9 -23.64 0.28 -0.96
CA ARG A 9 -23.97 1.67 -0.61
C ARG A 9 -23.28 2.67 -1.54
N GLN A 10 -22.00 2.47 -1.86
CA GLN A 10 -21.26 3.36 -2.75
C GLN A 10 -21.82 3.35 -4.17
N ILE A 11 -22.09 2.16 -4.72
CA ILE A 11 -22.71 1.99 -6.04
C ILE A 11 -24.08 2.68 -6.08
N SER A 12 -24.90 2.45 -5.05
CA SER A 12 -26.23 3.04 -4.93
C SER A 12 -26.19 4.58 -4.90
N LEU A 13 -25.29 5.17 -4.10
CA LEU A 13 -25.14 6.62 -3.99
C LEU A 13 -24.71 7.27 -5.31
N ILE A 14 -23.70 6.70 -5.97
CA ILE A 14 -23.21 7.24 -7.24
C ILE A 14 -24.29 7.10 -8.32
N SER A 15 -25.02 5.99 -8.34
CA SER A 15 -26.12 5.81 -9.29
C SER A 15 -27.28 6.76 -9.06
N MET A 16 -27.64 7.07 -7.82
CA MET A 16 -28.63 8.11 -7.55
C MET A 16 -28.18 9.47 -8.09
N LEU A 17 -26.91 9.84 -7.87
CA LEU A 17 -26.36 11.10 -8.39
C LEU A 17 -26.40 11.16 -9.92
N VAL A 18 -26.04 10.05 -10.57
CA VAL A 18 -26.08 9.91 -12.04
C VAL A 18 -27.50 9.96 -12.59
N LEU A 19 -28.51 9.51 -11.85
CA LEU A 19 -29.92 9.60 -12.25
C LEU A 19 -30.47 11.03 -12.11
N ILE A 20 -30.04 11.76 -11.08
CA ILE A 20 -30.53 13.13 -10.79
C ILE A 20 -30.01 14.15 -11.82
N ALA A 21 -28.73 14.07 -12.21
CA ALA A 21 -28.14 15.02 -13.15
C ALA A 21 -28.92 15.20 -14.47
N PRO A 22 -29.29 14.13 -15.21
CA PRO A 22 -30.08 14.24 -16.42
C PRO A 22 -31.53 14.67 -16.15
N MET A 23 -32.08 14.42 -14.96
CA MET A 23 -33.41 14.91 -14.58
C MET A 23 -33.47 16.43 -14.44
N ILE A 24 -32.41 17.05 -13.93
CA ILE A 24 -32.32 18.52 -13.80
C ILE A 24 -32.28 19.17 -15.20
N LEU A 25 -31.60 18.52 -16.16
CA LEU A 25 -31.47 19.01 -17.54
C LEU A 25 -32.69 18.68 -18.43
N PHE A 26 -33.53 17.74 -17.99
CA PHE A 26 -34.66 17.22 -18.76
C PHE A 26 -35.68 18.30 -19.18
N PRO A 27 -36.18 19.19 -18.30
CA PRO A 27 -37.23 20.14 -18.67
C PRO A 27 -36.81 21.12 -19.77
N ASP A 28 -35.54 21.55 -19.78
CA ASP A 28 -35.02 22.53 -20.74
C ASP A 28 -34.75 21.93 -22.13
N ARG A 29 -34.71 20.61 -22.24
CA ARG A 29 -34.19 19.87 -23.41
C ARG A 29 -35.22 18.96 -24.07
N LEU A 30 -36.51 19.06 -23.71
CA LEU A 30 -37.62 18.32 -24.33
C LEU A 30 -37.69 18.47 -25.88
N GLY A 31 -37.04 19.50 -26.46
CA GLY A 31 -36.92 19.70 -27.91
C GLY A 31 -35.61 19.19 -28.55
N THR A 32 -34.69 18.58 -27.78
CA THR A 32 -33.48 17.98 -28.38
C THR A 32 -33.83 16.68 -29.09
N GLY A 33 -33.26 16.47 -30.28
CA GLY A 33 -33.63 15.37 -31.17
C GLY A 33 -33.59 14.02 -30.46
N LEU A 34 -34.75 13.36 -30.41
CA LEU A 34 -34.85 11.98 -29.95
C LEU A 34 -34.11 11.12 -30.97
N VAL A 35 -32.90 10.69 -30.63
CA VAL A 35 -32.20 9.70 -31.43
C VAL A 35 -32.89 8.36 -31.18
N ARG A 36 -33.43 7.74 -32.23
CA ARG A 36 -33.92 6.36 -32.13
C ARG A 36 -32.72 5.46 -31.88
N ALA A 37 -32.71 4.72 -30.78
CA ALA A 37 -31.70 3.71 -30.55
C ALA A 37 -31.76 2.68 -31.67
N SER A 38 -30.73 2.66 -32.51
CA SER A 38 -30.54 1.60 -33.48
C SER A 38 -29.77 0.46 -32.80
N LEU A 39 -29.92 -0.76 -33.32
CA LEU A 39 -29.17 -1.93 -32.86
C LEU A 39 -27.64 -1.69 -32.98
N ILE A 40 -27.24 -0.84 -33.94
CA ILE A 40 -25.87 -0.35 -34.12
C ILE A 40 -25.33 0.39 -32.88
N ASN A 41 -26.16 1.16 -32.16
CA ASN A 41 -25.71 1.88 -30.97
C ASN A 41 -25.31 0.91 -29.84
N VAL A 42 -25.99 -0.24 -29.73
CA VAL A 42 -25.64 -1.28 -28.74
C VAL A 42 -24.27 -1.89 -29.05
N VAL A 43 -23.95 -2.07 -30.32
CA VAL A 43 -22.63 -2.57 -30.75
C VAL A 43 -21.54 -1.56 -30.38
N TYR A 44 -21.74 -0.26 -30.69
CA TYR A 44 -20.79 0.79 -30.31
C TYR A 44 -20.60 0.88 -28.79
N GLU A 45 -21.68 0.75 -28.02
CA GLU A 45 -21.63 0.75 -26.56
C GLU A 45 -20.80 -0.44 -26.02
N LEU A 46 -21.00 -1.64 -26.58
CA LEU A 46 -20.25 -2.83 -26.17
C LEU A 46 -18.76 -2.73 -26.53
N VAL A 47 -18.43 -2.16 -27.68
CA VAL A 47 -17.04 -1.86 -28.08
C VAL A 47 -16.42 -0.85 -27.12
N TYR A 48 -17.14 0.21 -26.77
CA TYR A 48 -16.69 1.22 -25.81
C TYR A 48 -16.39 0.58 -24.44
N TYR A 49 -17.32 -0.20 -23.87
CA TYR A 49 -17.07 -0.88 -22.60
C TYR A 49 -15.88 -1.82 -22.67
N SER A 50 -15.77 -2.60 -23.74
CA SER A 50 -14.63 -3.51 -23.94
C SER A 50 -13.31 -2.75 -23.96
N ALA A 51 -13.25 -1.59 -24.62
CA ALA A 51 -12.06 -0.75 -24.68
C ALA A 51 -11.69 -0.16 -23.30
N VAL A 52 -12.66 0.39 -22.58
CA VAL A 52 -12.44 0.95 -21.23
C VAL A 52 -11.99 -0.13 -20.25
N ILE A 53 -12.62 -1.29 -20.27
CA ILE A 53 -12.27 -2.42 -19.39
C ILE A 53 -10.89 -2.97 -19.77
N PHE A 54 -10.57 -3.07 -21.07
CA PHE A 54 -9.24 -3.49 -21.52
C PHE A 54 -8.15 -2.54 -21.00
N PHE A 55 -8.42 -1.23 -20.99
CA PHE A 55 -7.47 -0.24 -20.44
C PHE A 55 -7.23 -0.43 -18.94
N PHE A 56 -8.28 -0.67 -18.15
CA PHE A 56 -8.15 -0.93 -16.71
C PHE A 56 -7.55 -2.30 -16.39
N TYR A 57 -7.81 -3.31 -17.22
CA TYR A 57 -7.46 -4.70 -16.96
C TYR A 57 -6.70 -5.30 -18.13
N ARG A 58 -5.56 -4.70 -18.49
CA ARG A 58 -4.72 -5.10 -19.65
C ARG A 58 -4.30 -6.58 -19.66
N ARG A 59 -4.39 -7.27 -18.53
CA ARG A 59 -4.04 -8.70 -18.35
C ARG A 59 -5.25 -9.63 -18.20
N ALA A 60 -6.48 -9.13 -18.32
CA ALA A 60 -7.67 -9.98 -18.28
C ALA A 60 -7.83 -10.76 -19.59
N SER A 61 -8.39 -11.97 -19.51
CA SER A 61 -8.75 -12.74 -20.70
C SER A 61 -9.90 -12.07 -21.45
N PHE A 62 -9.92 -12.20 -22.79
CA PHE A 62 -10.99 -11.63 -23.63
C PHE A 62 -12.39 -12.01 -23.16
N LEU A 63 -12.59 -13.27 -22.72
CA LEU A 63 -13.87 -13.74 -22.21
C LEU A 63 -14.31 -13.00 -20.94
N LYS A 64 -13.39 -12.67 -20.03
CA LYS A 64 -13.70 -11.88 -18.83
C LYS A 64 -14.01 -10.43 -19.18
N ILE A 65 -13.28 -9.85 -20.14
CA ILE A 65 -13.57 -8.49 -20.64
C ILE A 65 -14.99 -8.45 -21.22
N ALA A 66 -15.35 -9.44 -22.05
CA ALA A 66 -16.69 -9.55 -22.63
C ALA A 66 -17.78 -9.72 -21.56
N GLN A 67 -17.54 -10.53 -20.52
CA GLN A 67 -18.47 -10.70 -19.40
C GLN A 67 -18.69 -9.39 -18.62
N ILE A 68 -17.62 -8.65 -18.32
CA ILE A 68 -17.72 -7.38 -17.59
C ILE A 68 -18.38 -6.30 -18.48
N ALA A 69 -18.09 -6.29 -19.78
CA ALA A 69 -18.75 -5.41 -20.73
C ALA A 69 -20.26 -5.70 -20.83
N GLY A 70 -20.65 -6.98 -20.86
CA GLY A 70 -22.04 -7.41 -20.79
C GLY A 70 -22.72 -6.98 -19.48
N LEU A 71 -22.02 -7.10 -18.35
CA LEU A 71 -22.53 -6.62 -17.06
C LEU A 71 -22.75 -5.10 -17.06
N CYS A 72 -21.83 -4.33 -17.67
CA CYS A 72 -22.00 -2.88 -17.84
C CYS A 72 -23.26 -2.56 -18.67
N LEU A 73 -23.49 -3.27 -19.77
CA LEU A 73 -24.68 -3.09 -20.60
C LEU A 73 -25.96 -3.36 -19.81
N VAL A 74 -26.04 -4.49 -19.09
CA VAL A 74 -27.21 -4.83 -18.26
C VAL A 74 -27.45 -3.78 -17.18
N TYR A 75 -26.39 -3.31 -16.51
CA TYR A 75 -26.49 -2.28 -15.49
C TYR A 75 -27.00 -0.95 -16.07
N ARG A 76 -26.52 -0.57 -17.24
CA ARG A 76 -26.93 0.65 -17.94
C ARG A 76 -28.40 0.60 -18.39
N LEU A 77 -28.90 -0.59 -18.78
CA LEU A 77 -30.33 -0.80 -19.05
C LEU A 77 -31.17 -0.69 -17.77
N ALA A 78 -30.69 -1.23 -16.65
CA ALA A 78 -31.34 -1.08 -15.35
C ALA A 78 -31.43 0.40 -14.94
N LEU A 79 -30.33 1.16 -15.06
CA LEU A 79 -30.33 2.61 -14.81
C LEU A 79 -31.30 3.36 -15.73
N GLY A 80 -31.32 3.05 -17.02
CA GLY A 80 -32.25 3.65 -17.97
C GLY A 80 -33.72 3.35 -17.64
N THR A 81 -34.01 2.14 -17.16
CA THR A 81 -35.35 1.74 -16.72
C THR A 81 -35.78 2.54 -15.48
N VAL A 82 -34.91 2.61 -14.47
CA VAL A 82 -35.16 3.40 -13.25
C VAL A 82 -35.35 4.87 -13.59
N PHE A 83 -34.52 5.43 -14.47
CA PHE A 83 -34.66 6.80 -14.94
C PHE A 83 -36.00 7.03 -15.66
N GLY A 84 -36.42 6.10 -16.54
CA GLY A 84 -37.71 6.18 -17.23
C GLY A 84 -38.91 6.08 -16.28
N LEU A 85 -38.80 5.28 -15.21
CA LEU A 85 -39.80 5.21 -14.14
C LEU A 85 -39.87 6.52 -13.34
N LEU A 86 -38.72 7.12 -13.04
CA LEU A 86 -38.66 8.42 -12.37
C LEU A 86 -39.30 9.52 -13.22
N ILE A 87 -39.05 9.54 -14.55
CA ILE A 87 -39.73 10.46 -15.47
C ILE A 87 -41.24 10.23 -15.45
N ALA A 88 -41.69 8.96 -15.50
CA ALA A 88 -43.12 8.62 -15.46
C ALA A 88 -43.77 9.19 -14.20
N ALA A 89 -43.15 8.98 -13.05
CA ALA A 89 -43.67 9.39 -11.75
C ALA A 89 -43.67 10.93 -11.60
N MET A 90 -42.54 11.58 -11.93
CA MET A 90 -42.38 13.02 -11.67
C MET A 90 -43.13 13.90 -12.67
N TYR A 91 -43.22 13.49 -13.93
CA TYR A 91 -43.88 14.28 -14.99
C TYR A 91 -45.25 13.73 -15.39
N SER A 92 -45.74 12.69 -14.70
CA SER A 92 -47.02 12.01 -15.03
C SER A 92 -47.12 11.61 -16.50
N MET A 93 -46.00 11.21 -17.09
CA MET A 93 -45.90 10.85 -18.50
C MET A 93 -46.33 9.40 -18.73
N ASN A 94 -46.82 9.08 -19.93
CA ASN A 94 -47.14 7.69 -20.29
C ASN A 94 -45.90 6.79 -20.10
N LEU A 95 -46.07 5.68 -19.37
CA LEU A 95 -45.01 4.75 -19.01
C LEU A 95 -44.20 4.25 -20.21
N THR A 96 -44.85 3.99 -21.35
CA THR A 96 -44.17 3.52 -22.56
C THR A 96 -43.25 4.59 -23.12
N ILE A 97 -43.69 5.85 -23.13
CA ILE A 97 -42.91 6.98 -23.63
C ILE A 97 -41.74 7.26 -22.67
N SER A 98 -41.98 7.27 -21.37
CA SER A 98 -40.95 7.53 -20.37
C SER A 98 -39.88 6.45 -20.31
N LEU A 99 -40.26 5.16 -20.45
CA LEU A 99 -39.31 4.06 -20.59
C LEU A 99 -38.49 4.18 -21.87
N THR A 100 -39.13 4.54 -22.98
CA THR A 100 -38.42 4.76 -24.26
C THR A 100 -37.42 5.91 -24.13
N LEU A 101 -37.80 7.00 -23.46
CA LEU A 101 -36.92 8.12 -23.16
C LEU A 101 -35.72 7.69 -22.33
N GLY A 102 -35.94 6.95 -21.24
CA GLY A 102 -34.86 6.54 -20.36
C GLY A 102 -33.94 5.45 -20.91
N LEU A 103 -34.46 4.56 -21.75
CA LEU A 103 -33.68 3.48 -22.36
C LEU A 103 -32.99 3.87 -23.65
N ALA A 104 -33.60 4.71 -24.49
CA ALA A 104 -33.20 4.77 -25.89
C ALA A 104 -33.15 6.17 -26.49
N SER A 105 -33.93 7.13 -25.99
CA SER A 105 -34.12 8.39 -26.72
C SER A 105 -33.56 9.65 -26.07
N TYR A 106 -33.37 9.69 -24.75
CA TYR A 106 -32.84 10.87 -24.09
C TYR A 106 -31.30 10.85 -24.05
N LEU A 107 -30.70 11.41 -25.10
CA LEU A 107 -29.25 11.36 -25.36
C LEU A 107 -28.36 11.82 -24.20
N PRO A 108 -28.65 12.92 -23.47
CA PRO A 108 -27.83 13.33 -22.32
C PRO A 108 -27.74 12.26 -21.23
N ALA A 109 -28.85 11.62 -20.87
CA ALA A 109 -28.84 10.53 -19.91
C ALA A 109 -28.09 9.32 -20.46
N ILE A 110 -28.31 8.96 -21.72
CA ILE A 110 -27.66 7.81 -22.35
C ILE A 110 -26.14 7.98 -22.36
N LEU A 111 -25.64 9.13 -22.83
CA LEU A 111 -24.21 9.40 -22.85
C LEU A 111 -23.60 9.38 -21.43
N LEU A 112 -24.28 10.00 -20.47
CA LEU A 112 -23.82 9.99 -19.08
C LEU A 112 -23.79 8.57 -18.50
N HIS A 113 -24.84 7.79 -18.71
CA HIS A 113 -24.92 6.41 -18.24
C HIS A 113 -23.81 5.57 -18.88
N ILE A 114 -23.61 5.65 -20.20
CA ILE A 114 -22.54 4.94 -20.91
C ILE A 114 -21.16 5.35 -20.37
N ALA A 115 -20.91 6.64 -20.21
CA ALA A 115 -19.62 7.14 -19.75
C ALA A 115 -19.29 6.65 -18.33
N VAL A 116 -20.26 6.70 -17.40
CA VAL A 116 -20.03 6.51 -15.96
C VAL A 116 -20.18 5.06 -15.51
N THR A 117 -20.97 4.23 -16.20
CA THR A 117 -21.20 2.82 -15.84
C THR A 117 -19.93 1.99 -15.58
N PRO A 118 -18.88 2.01 -16.41
CA PRO A 118 -17.67 1.22 -16.15
C PRO A 118 -16.96 1.63 -14.84
N PHE A 119 -17.09 2.89 -14.43
CA PHE A 119 -16.50 3.40 -13.19
C PHE A 119 -17.34 2.99 -11.97
N ILE A 120 -18.66 3.01 -12.08
CA ILE A 120 -19.57 2.54 -11.02
C ILE A 120 -19.34 1.05 -10.74
N LEU A 121 -19.17 0.23 -11.78
CA LEU A 121 -18.99 -1.20 -11.66
C LEU A 121 -17.55 -1.65 -11.40
N LYS A 122 -16.58 -0.72 -11.39
CA LYS A 122 -15.16 -1.01 -11.08
C LYS A 122 -14.97 -1.92 -9.86
N PRO A 123 -15.57 -1.68 -8.67
CA PRO A 123 -15.38 -2.55 -7.52
C PRO A 123 -15.84 -3.99 -7.76
N ILE A 124 -16.91 -4.20 -8.54
CA ILE A 124 -17.40 -5.54 -8.91
C ILE A 124 -16.47 -6.18 -9.94
N ALA A 125 -16.00 -5.41 -10.93
CA ALA A 125 -15.07 -5.87 -11.94
C ALA A 125 -13.75 -6.37 -11.34
N VAL A 126 -13.21 -5.69 -10.32
CA VAL A 126 -12.01 -6.14 -9.59
C VAL A 126 -12.22 -7.51 -8.95
N GLN A 127 -13.41 -7.80 -8.43
CA GLN A 127 -13.69 -9.09 -7.80
C GLN A 127 -13.85 -10.24 -8.82
N LEU A 128 -14.33 -9.93 -10.03
CA LEU A 128 -14.50 -10.91 -11.11
C LEU A 128 -13.19 -11.26 -11.84
N VAL A 129 -12.19 -10.39 -11.78
CA VAL A 129 -10.85 -10.64 -12.31
C VAL A 129 -9.92 -11.01 -11.16
N PRO A 130 -9.82 -12.31 -10.77
CA PRO A 130 -8.82 -12.74 -9.80
C PRO A 130 -7.46 -12.31 -10.31
N TYR A 131 -6.78 -11.49 -9.50
CA TYR A 131 -5.41 -11.09 -9.75
C TYR A 131 -4.55 -12.35 -9.68
N THR A 132 -4.29 -12.98 -10.82
CA THR A 132 -3.39 -14.12 -10.89
C THR A 132 -2.00 -13.58 -10.57
N LYS A 133 -1.62 -13.60 -9.28
CA LYS A 133 -0.25 -13.34 -8.85
C LYS A 133 0.62 -14.27 -9.68
N ARG A 134 1.47 -13.69 -10.54
CA ARG A 134 2.50 -14.41 -11.27
C ARG A 134 3.25 -15.24 -10.24
N LYS A 135 3.05 -16.56 -10.25
CA LYS A 135 3.86 -17.49 -9.48
C LYS A 135 5.28 -17.25 -10.02
N ARG A 136 6.10 -16.46 -9.31
CA ARG A 136 7.54 -16.39 -9.59
C ARG A 136 7.97 -17.84 -9.54
N GLN A 137 8.35 -18.41 -10.69
CA GLN A 137 9.05 -19.69 -10.69
C GLN A 137 10.23 -19.49 -9.73
N PRO A 138 10.39 -20.37 -8.73
CA PRO A 138 11.63 -20.39 -7.96
C PRO A 138 12.75 -20.47 -8.99
N VAL A 139 13.66 -19.51 -8.97
CA VAL A 139 14.94 -19.67 -9.65
C VAL A 139 15.55 -20.89 -8.97
N GLU A 140 15.71 -21.97 -9.74
CA GLU A 140 16.34 -23.20 -9.29
C GLU A 140 17.75 -22.82 -8.83
N GLU A 141 17.93 -22.79 -7.52
CA GLU A 141 19.22 -22.49 -6.89
C GLU A 141 20.20 -23.59 -7.34
N PRO A 142 21.34 -23.24 -7.97
CA PRO A 142 22.30 -24.25 -8.38
C PRO A 142 22.78 -25.01 -7.15
N ALA A 143 22.73 -26.36 -7.23
CA ALA A 143 23.07 -27.26 -6.15
C ALA A 143 24.39 -26.87 -5.46
N PRO A 144 24.48 -26.92 -4.12
CA PRO A 144 25.73 -26.67 -3.43
C PRO A 144 26.77 -27.70 -3.88
N HIS A 145 27.92 -27.24 -4.37
CA HIS A 145 29.09 -28.08 -4.53
C HIS A 145 29.47 -28.66 -3.15
N GLU A 146 29.39 -29.98 -3.02
CA GLU A 146 29.94 -30.73 -1.90
C GLU A 146 31.45 -30.47 -1.82
N VAL A 147 31.87 -29.75 -0.78
CA VAL A 147 33.28 -29.66 -0.38
C VAL A 147 33.61 -30.92 0.43
N PRO A 148 34.69 -31.67 0.14
CA PRO A 148 35.02 -32.88 0.87
C PRO A 148 35.41 -32.56 2.31
N GLU A 149 34.65 -33.11 3.27
CA GLU A 149 35.06 -33.15 4.67
C GLU A 149 36.23 -34.13 4.83
N HIS A 150 37.35 -33.62 5.36
CA HIS A 150 38.40 -34.40 5.97
C HIS A 150 38.69 -33.87 7.38
N GLY A 151 38.21 -34.61 8.37
CA GLY A 151 39.06 -35.11 9.45
C GLY A 151 39.21 -34.28 10.74
N GLN A 152 38.59 -34.81 11.81
CA GLN A 152 39.17 -35.01 13.17
C GLN A 152 39.49 -33.74 14.00
N THR A 153 39.22 -33.61 15.30
CA THR A 153 38.99 -34.56 16.40
C THR A 153 38.36 -33.81 17.58
N ALA A 154 37.61 -34.53 18.42
CA ALA A 154 37.14 -34.07 19.71
C ALA A 154 38.29 -33.90 20.74
N ALA A 155 38.23 -32.85 21.56
CA ALA A 155 38.82 -32.83 22.90
C ALA A 155 38.10 -31.79 23.77
N ALA A 156 37.32 -32.28 24.73
CA ALA A 156 36.81 -31.52 25.86
C ALA A 156 37.73 -31.76 27.04
N VAL A 157 38.41 -30.73 27.58
CA VAL A 157 38.95 -30.73 28.96
C VAL A 157 39.07 -29.30 29.49
N SER A 158 38.31 -29.08 30.57
CA SER A 158 38.60 -28.37 31.83
C SER A 158 39.27 -27.00 31.89
N ALA A 159 38.64 -26.16 32.71
CA ALA A 159 39.11 -24.91 33.26
C ALA A 159 40.42 -25.07 34.05
N GLU A 160 41.37 -24.14 33.82
CA GLU A 160 42.12 -23.50 34.90
C GLU A 160 42.61 -22.13 34.42
N GLN A 161 42.08 -21.07 35.04
CA GLN A 161 42.51 -19.69 34.85
C GLN A 161 43.86 -19.49 35.56
N ALA A 162 44.96 -19.53 34.81
CA ALA A 162 46.25 -19.02 35.26
C ALA A 162 46.52 -17.65 34.62
N ILE A 163 46.63 -16.66 35.51
CA ILE A 163 46.94 -15.26 35.25
C ILE A 163 48.35 -15.15 34.65
N ILE A 164 48.48 -14.65 33.41
CA ILE A 164 49.75 -14.16 32.88
C ILE A 164 49.54 -12.77 32.27
N ARG A 165 50.25 -11.80 32.84
CA ARG A 165 50.36 -10.40 32.42
C ARG A 165 51.25 -10.25 31.18
N PRO A 166 51.16 -9.11 30.45
CA PRO A 166 51.37 -9.05 29.02
C PRO A 166 52.83 -8.83 28.60
N THR A 167 53.20 -9.38 27.44
CA THR A 167 54.40 -9.03 26.70
C THR A 167 53.99 -8.34 25.39
N PRO A 168 54.52 -7.14 25.08
CA PRO A 168 54.19 -6.42 23.86
C PRO A 168 55.03 -6.94 22.70
N MET A 169 54.43 -7.11 21.52
CA MET A 169 55.15 -7.27 20.26
C MET A 169 54.49 -6.46 19.14
N PRO A 170 55.29 -6.05 18.13
CA PRO A 170 55.05 -4.83 17.34
C PRO A 170 54.35 -5.08 16.00
N VAL A 171 53.69 -4.02 15.53
CA VAL A 171 53.52 -3.52 14.14
C VAL A 171 53.55 -4.55 13.00
N THR A 172 52.44 -4.67 12.26
CA THR A 172 52.46 -4.57 10.78
C THR A 172 51.07 -4.21 10.25
N GLU A 173 50.95 -3.07 9.58
CA GLU A 173 49.84 -2.76 8.67
C GLU A 173 49.89 -3.67 7.44
N PRO A 174 48.75 -4.08 6.89
CA PRO A 174 48.65 -4.34 5.47
C PRO A 174 47.79 -3.25 4.81
N GLU A 175 48.46 -2.41 4.03
CA GLU A 175 47.85 -1.73 2.89
C GLU A 175 47.17 -2.76 1.99
N VAL A 176 45.87 -2.58 1.72
CA VAL A 176 45.27 -3.08 0.48
C VAL A 176 44.54 -1.94 -0.21
N HIS A 177 45.20 -1.48 -1.26
CA HIS A 177 44.71 -0.57 -2.28
C HIS A 177 43.59 -1.19 -3.14
N LEU A 178 42.62 -0.32 -3.49
CA LEU A 178 41.81 -0.31 -4.73
C LEU A 178 40.74 -1.42 -4.87
N SER A 179 39.45 -1.07 -4.91
CA SER A 179 38.88 -0.52 -6.15
C SER A 179 37.70 0.43 -5.93
N ARG A 180 37.73 1.46 -6.77
CA ARG A 180 36.87 2.64 -6.89
C ARG A 180 35.94 2.43 -8.08
N GLU A 181 34.77 3.10 -8.02
CA GLU A 181 33.70 3.28 -9.04
C GLU A 181 32.45 2.43 -8.78
N SER A 182 31.25 2.98 -8.50
CA SER A 182 30.67 4.19 -9.08
C SER A 182 29.98 5.09 -8.03
N ARG A 183 30.36 6.37 -8.05
CA ARG A 183 29.66 7.49 -7.42
C ARG A 183 28.55 7.97 -8.36
N VAL A 184 27.34 8.14 -7.84
CA VAL A 184 26.42 9.20 -8.29
C VAL A 184 25.91 9.92 -7.05
N GLY A 185 26.37 11.18 -6.90
CA GLY A 185 25.66 12.26 -6.24
C GLY A 185 25.41 12.20 -4.73
N SER A 186 26.38 12.61 -3.92
CA SER A 186 26.09 13.37 -2.69
C SER A 186 27.27 14.30 -2.39
N PRO A 187 27.06 15.61 -2.21
CA PRO A 187 28.13 16.52 -1.89
C PRO A 187 28.57 16.28 -0.44
N SER A 188 29.83 15.90 -0.28
CA SER A 188 30.53 15.85 1.00
C SER A 188 30.99 17.26 1.37
N GLY A 189 30.45 17.80 2.46
CA GLY A 189 31.13 18.78 3.30
C GLY A 189 31.55 18.11 4.63
N PRO A 190 32.78 18.32 5.13
CA PRO A 190 33.26 17.72 6.36
C PRO A 190 33.03 18.69 7.53
N GLU A 191 31.85 18.64 8.14
CA GLU A 191 31.62 19.05 9.53
C GLU A 191 30.61 18.07 10.12
N HIS A 192 30.76 17.72 11.39
CA HIS A 192 29.86 16.83 12.12
C HIS A 192 28.42 17.39 12.18
N ALA A 193 27.68 17.31 11.08
CA ALA A 193 26.23 17.35 11.11
C ALA A 193 25.81 16.14 11.95
N GLU A 194 25.41 16.37 13.19
CA GLU A 194 24.89 15.34 14.08
C GLU A 194 23.89 14.49 13.29
N ALA A 195 24.28 13.25 12.98
CA ALA A 195 23.45 12.38 12.15
C ALA A 195 22.06 12.31 12.80
N ASN A 196 21.03 12.66 12.01
CA ASN A 196 19.64 12.59 12.40
C ASN A 196 19.39 11.27 13.15
N GLY A 197 18.73 11.35 14.32
CA GLY A 197 18.54 10.16 15.17
C GLY A 197 17.79 9.04 14.46
N PHE A 198 16.94 9.38 13.48
CA PHE A 198 16.29 8.40 12.60
C PHE A 198 17.31 7.62 11.76
N ASP A 199 18.20 8.33 11.05
CA ASP A 199 19.25 7.71 10.22
C ASP A 199 20.23 6.88 11.05
N ARG A 200 20.57 7.35 12.25
CA ARG A 200 21.41 6.60 13.18
C ARG A 200 20.75 5.28 13.60
N ALA A 201 19.46 5.29 13.89
CA ALA A 201 18.73 4.10 14.31
C ALA A 201 18.62 3.06 13.20
N VAL A 202 18.22 3.46 11.99
CA VAL A 202 18.11 2.52 10.85
C VAL A 202 19.46 1.96 10.43
N ARG A 203 20.55 2.76 10.49
CA ARG A 203 21.92 2.26 10.24
C ARG A 203 22.34 1.24 11.28
N TYR A 204 22.10 1.51 12.57
CA TYR A 204 22.43 0.59 13.66
C TYR A 204 21.68 -0.76 13.54
N ILE A 205 20.42 -0.73 13.10
CA ILE A 205 19.66 -1.94 12.79
C ILE A 205 20.25 -2.64 11.56
N GLY A 206 20.55 -1.88 10.52
CA GLY A 206 21.09 -2.37 9.24
C GLY A 206 22.48 -2.99 9.29
N GLU A 207 23.24 -2.77 10.37
CA GLU A 207 24.50 -3.47 10.64
C GLU A 207 24.31 -5.00 10.74
N ASP A 208 23.10 -5.48 11.05
CA ASP A 208 22.80 -6.90 11.01
C ASP A 208 22.80 -7.41 9.54
N GLY A 209 23.52 -8.51 9.30
CA GLY A 209 23.69 -9.13 7.98
C GLY A 209 22.37 -9.61 7.35
N SER A 210 21.36 -9.91 8.16
CA SER A 210 20.05 -10.39 7.71
C SER A 210 19.10 -9.28 7.25
N VAL A 211 19.35 -8.02 7.65
CA VAL A 211 18.48 -6.88 7.36
C VAL A 211 18.65 -6.43 5.91
N GLN A 212 17.54 -6.43 5.17
CA GLN A 212 17.47 -5.97 3.79
C GLN A 212 16.99 -4.51 3.71
N LEU A 213 16.09 -4.12 4.61
CA LEU A 213 15.53 -2.78 4.66
C LEU A 213 15.20 -2.40 6.10
N ALA A 214 15.50 -1.17 6.51
CA ALA A 214 14.95 -0.56 7.71
C ALA A 214 14.54 0.88 7.38
N VAL A 215 13.28 1.22 7.64
CA VAL A 215 12.72 2.54 7.32
C VAL A 215 11.95 3.09 8.51
N VAL A 216 12.07 4.39 8.75
CA VAL A 216 11.22 5.12 9.69
C VAL A 216 10.35 6.06 8.89
N VAL A 217 9.05 6.02 9.14
CA VAL A 217 8.07 6.92 8.54
C VAL A 217 7.29 7.67 9.61
N ASP A 218 6.75 8.84 9.28
CA ASP A 218 5.78 9.53 10.13
C ASP A 218 4.35 8.95 9.95
N ASP A 219 3.36 9.62 10.54
CA ASP A 219 1.95 9.27 10.46
C ASP A 219 1.30 9.56 9.09
N GLU A 220 1.95 10.36 8.24
CA GLU A 220 1.53 10.64 6.86
C GLU A 220 2.20 9.70 5.83
N GLY A 221 3.19 8.93 6.28
CA GLY A 221 3.94 7.99 5.44
C GLY A 221 5.18 8.61 4.80
N LEU A 222 5.60 9.79 5.25
CA LEU A 222 6.83 10.44 4.83
C LEU A 222 8.03 9.71 5.42
N LEU A 223 9.03 9.44 4.59
CA LEU A 223 10.26 8.78 4.98
C LEU A 223 11.14 9.72 5.82
N LEU A 224 11.37 9.37 7.09
CA LEU A 224 12.20 10.14 8.03
C LEU A 224 13.65 9.65 8.12
N GLY A 225 13.88 8.37 7.78
CA GLY A 225 15.19 7.74 7.76
C GLY A 225 15.14 6.37 7.09
N GLN A 226 16.23 5.99 6.43
CA GLN A 226 16.30 4.73 5.68
C GLN A 226 17.67 4.05 5.72
N PHE A 227 17.62 2.72 5.70
CA PHE A 227 18.71 1.82 5.42
C PHE A 227 18.21 0.79 4.41
N ARG A 228 19.00 0.50 3.38
CA ARG A 228 18.69 -0.51 2.36
C ARG A 228 19.91 -1.33 2.00
N ARG A 229 19.67 -2.60 1.68
CA ARG A 229 20.64 -3.55 1.14
C ARG A 229 19.99 -4.28 -0.04
N GLY A 230 20.68 -4.30 -1.18
CA GLY A 230 20.14 -4.86 -2.42
C GLY A 230 19.18 -3.91 -3.14
N GLU A 231 18.21 -4.47 -3.87
CA GLU A 231 17.31 -3.74 -4.78
C GLU A 231 15.98 -3.28 -4.15
N MET A 232 15.87 -3.32 -2.81
CA MET A 232 14.65 -2.89 -2.13
C MET A 232 14.58 -1.36 -2.05
N GLU A 233 13.61 -0.76 -2.75
CA GLU A 233 13.37 0.68 -2.71
C GLU A 233 12.57 1.07 -1.46
N ALA A 234 13.13 1.97 -0.64
CA ALA A 234 12.48 2.37 0.62
C ALA A 234 11.13 3.04 0.39
N ASP A 235 11.00 3.86 -0.65
CA ASP A 235 9.78 4.61 -0.97
C ASP A 235 8.61 3.68 -1.33
N ASP A 236 8.88 2.54 -1.97
CA ASP A 236 7.86 1.53 -2.27
C ASP A 236 7.41 0.79 -1.01
N TRP A 237 8.31 0.63 -0.05
CA TRP A 237 8.09 -0.19 1.14
C TRP A 237 7.51 0.62 2.31
N ALA A 238 7.92 1.87 2.47
CA ALA A 238 7.50 2.77 3.54
C ALA A 238 5.98 2.81 3.77
N PRO A 239 5.10 2.95 2.75
CA PRO A 239 3.65 3.00 2.93
C PRO A 239 3.05 1.72 3.55
N PHE A 240 3.70 0.57 3.39
CA PHE A 240 3.19 -0.68 3.97
C PHE A 240 3.23 -0.68 5.49
N SER A 241 4.17 0.05 6.10
CA SER A 241 4.26 0.14 7.56
C SER A 241 2.98 0.70 8.18
N LEU A 242 2.41 1.75 7.58
CA LEU A 242 1.12 2.32 7.99
C LEU A 242 -0.03 1.38 7.72
N LEU A 243 -0.08 0.76 6.53
CA LEU A 243 -1.13 -0.20 6.17
C LEU A 243 -1.19 -1.38 7.16
N PHE A 244 -0.03 -1.90 7.60
CA PHE A 244 0.02 -2.95 8.60
C PHE A 244 -0.55 -2.48 9.94
N CYS A 245 -0.18 -1.30 10.42
CA CYS A 245 -0.70 -0.78 11.67
C CYS A 245 -2.21 -0.48 11.61
N GLU A 246 -2.69 0.13 10.54
CA GLU A 246 -4.10 0.51 10.37
C GLU A 246 -5.01 -0.71 10.25
N ALA A 247 -4.65 -1.65 9.37
CA ALA A 247 -5.45 -2.87 9.17
C ALA A 247 -5.58 -3.69 10.47
N ASN A 248 -4.50 -3.72 11.28
CA ASN A 248 -4.52 -4.43 12.57
C ASN A 248 -5.22 -3.63 13.66
N ARG A 249 -5.13 -2.29 13.67
CA ARG A 249 -5.86 -1.43 14.62
C ARG A 249 -7.36 -1.66 14.54
N ASP A 250 -7.93 -1.71 13.34
CA ASP A 250 -9.38 -1.94 13.16
C ASP A 250 -9.82 -3.33 13.65
N ALA A 251 -8.94 -4.33 13.57
CA ALA A 251 -9.20 -5.66 14.11
C ALA A 251 -9.10 -5.68 15.64
N LEU A 252 -8.05 -5.09 16.21
CA LEU A 252 -7.78 -5.05 17.65
C LEU A 252 -8.78 -4.16 18.40
N GLN A 253 -9.21 -3.06 17.81
CA GLN A 253 -10.21 -2.18 18.39
C GLN A 253 -11.57 -2.89 18.54
N ARG A 254 -11.95 -3.73 17.57
CA ARG A 254 -13.16 -4.57 17.69
C ARG A 254 -13.06 -5.61 18.80
N ALA A 255 -11.84 -6.06 19.11
CA ALA A 255 -11.56 -6.95 20.24
C ALA A 255 -11.39 -6.22 21.59
N GLY A 256 -11.37 -4.88 21.59
CA GLY A 256 -11.12 -4.09 22.79
C GLY A 256 -9.66 -4.06 23.24
N TRP A 257 -8.71 -4.42 22.39
CA TRP A 257 -7.27 -4.52 22.72
C TRP A 257 -6.45 -3.27 22.37
N GLY A 258 -7.09 -2.22 21.84
CA GLY A 258 -6.41 -0.96 21.50
C GLY A 258 -5.62 -1.02 20.19
N SER A 259 -4.51 -0.27 20.12
CA SER A 259 -3.63 -0.18 18.94
C SER A 259 -2.40 -1.10 19.07
N PRO A 260 -1.93 -1.71 17.97
CA PRO A 260 -0.74 -2.56 18.02
C PRO A 260 0.52 -1.72 18.18
N GLU A 261 1.33 -2.03 19.20
CA GLU A 261 2.66 -1.42 19.38
C GLU A 261 3.70 -2.06 18.46
N LYS A 262 3.65 -3.38 18.28
CA LYS A 262 4.59 -4.14 17.46
C LYS A 262 3.87 -5.29 16.75
N ILE A 263 4.19 -5.45 15.47
CA ILE A 263 3.68 -6.49 14.57
C ILE A 263 4.89 -7.24 14.01
N ASP A 264 4.88 -8.56 14.08
CA ASP A 264 5.93 -9.43 13.53
C ASP A 264 5.30 -10.41 12.55
N LEU A 265 5.72 -10.35 11.28
CA LEU A 265 5.18 -11.14 10.19
C LEU A 265 6.26 -12.01 9.59
N LEU A 266 5.96 -13.30 9.45
CA LEU A 266 6.83 -14.26 8.78
C LEU A 266 6.19 -14.66 7.44
N ILE A 267 6.86 -14.32 6.34
CA ILE A 267 6.42 -14.59 4.98
C ILE A 267 7.53 -15.37 4.26
N LYS A 268 7.37 -16.69 4.18
CA LYS A 268 8.35 -17.62 3.57
C LYS A 268 9.74 -17.49 4.21
N ASP A 269 10.66 -16.78 3.54
CA ASP A 269 12.06 -16.57 3.94
C ASP A 269 12.31 -15.12 4.34
N THR A 270 11.24 -14.33 4.50
CA THR A 270 11.28 -12.93 4.89
C THR A 270 10.55 -12.74 6.20
N ARG A 271 11.15 -11.96 7.10
CA ARG A 271 10.56 -11.46 8.32
C ARG A 271 10.34 -9.96 8.19
N ILE A 272 9.15 -9.50 8.52
CA ILE A 272 8.79 -8.07 8.51
C ILE A 272 8.37 -7.72 9.93
N VAL A 273 9.11 -6.81 10.56
CA VAL A 273 8.78 -6.27 11.87
C VAL A 273 8.35 -4.83 11.69
N VAL A 274 7.18 -4.49 12.21
CA VAL A 274 6.64 -3.13 12.22
C VAL A 274 6.41 -2.73 13.67
N ALA A 275 7.02 -1.63 14.11
CA ALA A 275 6.85 -1.08 15.44
C ALA A 275 6.32 0.35 15.33
N ARG A 276 5.19 0.63 15.98
CA ARG A 276 4.52 1.92 15.95
C ARG A 276 4.61 2.60 17.30
N GLU A 277 4.85 3.90 17.27
CA GLU A 277 4.85 4.75 18.45
C GLU A 277 4.27 6.11 18.07
N ASP A 278 3.12 6.45 18.64
CA ASP A 278 2.32 7.67 18.43
C ASP A 278 2.42 8.29 17.01
N SER A 279 3.45 9.09 16.77
CA SER A 279 3.67 9.90 15.57
C SER A 279 4.62 9.30 14.53
N TRP A 280 5.13 8.08 14.72
CA TRP A 280 6.05 7.43 13.77
C TRP A 280 5.95 5.90 13.77
N CYS A 281 6.47 5.30 12.72
CA CYS A 281 6.49 3.86 12.51
C CYS A 281 7.86 3.42 11.99
N LEU A 282 8.47 2.43 12.65
CA LEU A 282 9.67 1.74 12.18
C LEU A 282 9.26 0.43 11.53
N MET A 283 9.69 0.22 10.28
CA MET A 283 9.56 -1.07 9.61
C MET A 283 10.93 -1.64 9.27
N VAL A 284 11.11 -2.93 9.56
CA VAL A 284 12.34 -3.67 9.28
C VAL A 284 11.99 -4.92 8.48
N VAL A 285 12.64 -5.09 7.34
CA VAL A 285 12.56 -6.30 6.51
C VAL A 285 13.89 -7.03 6.59
N ALA A 286 13.85 -8.28 7.00
CA ALA A 286 15.01 -9.14 7.18
C ALA A 286 14.76 -10.54 6.63
N GLN A 287 15.83 -11.31 6.47
CA GLN A 287 15.73 -12.74 6.18
C GLN A 287 15.14 -13.50 7.38
N ARG A 288 14.43 -14.61 7.13
CA ARG A 288 13.73 -15.39 8.16
C ARG A 288 14.65 -15.94 9.24
N HIS A 289 15.87 -16.30 8.87
CA HIS A 289 16.88 -16.83 9.80
C HIS A 289 17.52 -15.74 10.67
N ALA A 290 16.93 -14.53 10.73
CA ALA A 290 17.37 -13.49 11.64
C ALA A 290 17.23 -13.96 13.10
N ASN A 291 18.37 -13.97 13.80
CA ASN A 291 18.49 -14.39 15.19
C ASN A 291 17.74 -13.45 16.15
N ASP A 292 17.57 -13.88 17.40
CA ASP A 292 17.00 -13.07 18.49
C ASP A 292 17.75 -11.74 18.71
N PHE A 293 19.02 -11.68 18.29
CA PHE A 293 19.82 -10.45 18.27
C PHE A 293 19.21 -9.33 17.42
N LEU A 294 18.48 -9.65 16.34
CA LEU A 294 17.80 -8.62 15.54
C LEU A 294 16.72 -7.92 16.36
N ASN A 295 15.96 -8.66 17.17
CA ASN A 295 14.94 -8.07 18.04
C ASN A 295 15.55 -7.11 19.06
N ILE A 296 16.71 -7.46 19.62
CA ILE A 296 17.47 -6.58 20.52
C ILE A 296 17.88 -5.30 19.80
N ARG A 297 18.43 -5.41 18.58
CA ARG A 297 18.82 -4.26 17.76
C ARG A 297 17.64 -3.36 17.39
N ILE A 298 16.50 -3.95 17.03
CA ILE A 298 15.27 -3.21 16.75
C ILE A 298 14.85 -2.40 17.97
N ASN A 299 14.78 -3.03 19.15
CA ASN A 299 14.39 -2.34 20.38
C ASN A 299 15.37 -1.20 20.73
N GLN A 300 16.66 -1.43 20.59
CA GLN A 300 17.68 -0.39 20.80
C GLN A 300 17.57 0.75 19.77
N GLY A 301 17.22 0.43 18.52
CA GLY A 301 16.91 1.41 17.49
C GLY A 301 15.69 2.27 17.85
N LEU A 302 14.62 1.67 18.35
CA LEU A 302 13.46 2.40 18.87
C LEU A 302 13.86 3.37 20.00
N GLU A 303 14.72 2.94 20.93
CA GLU A 303 15.22 3.83 21.98
C GLU A 303 16.04 5.01 21.45
N ILE A 304 16.86 4.79 20.41
CA ILE A 304 17.63 5.87 19.76
C ILE A 304 16.65 6.91 19.19
N ILE A 305 15.59 6.46 18.52
CA ILE A 305 14.55 7.33 17.96
C ILE A 305 13.82 8.09 19.07
N ARG A 306 13.36 7.39 20.13
CA ARG A 306 12.72 8.02 21.30
C ARG A 306 13.57 9.11 21.92
N LYS A 307 14.84 8.82 22.19
CA LYS A 307 15.80 9.79 22.76
C LYS A 307 15.99 10.98 21.84
N TYR A 308 16.05 10.76 20.52
CA TYR A 308 16.16 11.83 19.54
C TYR A 308 14.91 12.73 19.52
N ILE A 309 13.72 12.14 19.46
CA ILE A 309 12.46 12.88 19.48
C ILE A 309 12.29 13.65 20.78
N ALA A 310 12.56 13.02 21.94
CA ALA A 310 12.48 13.67 23.24
C ALA A 310 13.41 14.88 23.34
N ARG A 311 14.65 14.78 22.81
CA ARG A 311 15.58 15.93 22.78
C ARG A 311 15.13 17.03 21.82
N ARG A 312 14.65 16.67 20.63
CA ARG A 312 14.34 17.65 19.58
C ARG A 312 12.98 18.32 19.75
N TYR A 313 12.00 17.59 20.30
CA TYR A 313 10.61 18.02 20.41
C TYR A 313 10.12 18.14 21.86
N GLY A 314 10.81 17.55 22.84
CA GLY A 314 10.40 17.61 24.25
C GLY A 314 10.35 19.03 24.82
N GLN A 315 11.20 19.95 24.34
CA GLN A 315 11.15 21.37 24.75
C GLN A 315 9.89 22.10 24.25
N LYS A 316 9.23 21.63 23.17
CA LYS A 316 7.99 22.25 22.68
C LYS A 316 6.76 21.83 23.50
N LEU A 317 6.82 20.68 24.18
CA LEU A 317 5.76 20.22 25.07
C LEU A 317 5.79 20.93 26.43
N SER A 318 6.98 21.22 26.97
CA SER A 318 7.09 21.94 28.26
C SER A 318 6.69 23.43 28.15
N VAL A 319 7.01 24.10 27.05
CA VAL A 319 6.63 25.52 26.84
C VAL A 319 5.11 25.72 26.69
N ASN A 320 4.40 24.71 26.16
CA ASN A 320 2.93 24.75 26.09
C ASN A 320 2.26 24.42 27.42
N ALA A 321 2.86 23.58 28.26
CA ALA A 321 2.36 23.31 29.61
C ALA A 321 2.43 24.55 30.51
N GLU A 322 3.52 25.33 30.44
CA GLU A 322 3.62 26.61 31.16
C GLU A 322 2.58 27.63 30.68
N LYS A 323 2.35 27.74 29.37
CA LYS A 323 1.32 28.67 28.85
C LYS A 323 -0.12 28.31 29.26
N MET A 324 -0.45 27.03 29.42
CA MET A 324 -1.77 26.63 29.97
C MET A 324 -1.92 26.95 31.46
N TYR A 325 -0.82 26.88 32.22
CA TYR A 325 -0.84 27.25 33.64
C TYR A 325 -0.92 28.76 33.87
N VAL A 326 -0.36 29.58 32.98
CA VAL A 326 -0.44 31.06 33.12
C VAL A 326 -1.79 31.62 32.62
N SER A 327 -2.52 30.93 31.73
CA SER A 327 -3.83 31.41 31.25
C SER A 327 -5.02 31.03 32.15
N SER A 328 -4.80 30.40 33.30
CA SER A 328 -5.85 29.95 34.23
C SER A 328 -5.86 30.67 35.59
N THR A 329 -5.09 31.76 35.72
CA THR A 329 -5.16 32.75 36.82
C THR A 329 -5.64 34.09 36.31
#